data_AF-A0AAE1I5Y4-F1
#
_entry.id   AF-A0AAE1I5Y4-F1
#
_cell.length_a   1.000
_cell.length_b   1.000
_cell.length_c   1.000
_cell.angle_alpha   90.00
_cell.angle_beta   90.00
_cell.angle_gamma   90.00
#
_symmetry.space_group_name_H-M   'P 1'
#
loop_
_entity.id
_entity.type
_entity.pdbx_description
1 polymer ?
#
loop_
_entity_poly.entity_id
_entity_poly.type
_entity_poly.pdbx_seq_one_letter_code
_entity_poly.pdbx_strand_id
1 'polypeptide(L)'
;MVPYGLRLRPDQLTRRGSAVLAAAACLSLYMLIRPSLSPRAKSPKTDIVRVKDRSGTDSEDPEKAAPYPPELFPGGKDVETVYGTVRVFEWGPEEGEKVLLVHGIGTPCIAMGGIAWELVRKGYRVMVFGKSSSVLCCIFAYIYMYLYPPEGGDDETAAYTALHVDLFGRGYSDGPSNVPYDECLYTTQILLVLASSSLSWTGASSFHLLGYSLGGALAAAFAAYHSHMLRSLTVVCPGGLVRESHLGWKSRLLYSHGVLPEWLLRSWVRARIAPQHGQSADVPDGDEAEVNFDDVSMAVGRGSSVRVGDVVGWQLDANPAFVDSYMSTIRYAPIYGQHDKMWAVLGEKLAANRELGQGLQRVCVILGDKDTLIIKDEWIEDTKAVLGEEGVEVCVISGGHEIAISKGKEVADVAMSSWKSSRHGSSKSSKSSSSSSGSGSGTRSKKIRHRN
;
A
#
# COMPACT_ATOMS: atom_id res chain seq x y z
N MET A 1 11.70 88.98 -2.99
CA MET A 1 10.79 88.49 -4.06
C MET A 1 10.12 87.21 -3.58
N VAL A 2 8.86 86.97 -3.95
CA VAL A 2 8.16 85.71 -3.67
C VAL A 2 7.93 84.97 -4.99
N PRO A 3 8.43 83.74 -5.16
CA PRO A 3 8.06 82.92 -6.30
C PRO A 3 6.74 82.19 -6.05
N TYR A 4 5.75 82.46 -6.90
CA TYR A 4 4.71 81.47 -7.23
C TYR A 4 5.39 80.27 -7.91
N GLY A 5 4.94 79.02 -7.81
CA GLY A 5 3.78 78.50 -7.07
C GLY A 5 3.22 77.27 -7.79
N LEU A 6 2.86 76.20 -7.06
CA LEU A 6 2.36 74.97 -7.68
C LEU A 6 1.32 74.25 -6.79
N ARG A 7 0.21 74.93 -6.48
CA ARG A 7 -0.96 74.31 -5.86
C ARG A 7 -1.64 73.35 -6.85
N LEU A 8 -1.33 72.06 -6.73
CA LEU A 8 -2.13 71.01 -7.38
C LEU A 8 -3.59 71.12 -6.91
N ARG A 9 -4.54 71.13 -7.85
CA ARG A 9 -5.97 71.14 -7.52
C ARG A 9 -6.36 69.82 -6.83
N PRO A 10 -7.19 69.82 -5.77
CA PRO A 10 -7.58 68.59 -5.06
C PRO A 10 -8.11 67.49 -5.98
N ASP A 11 -8.89 67.88 -7.00
CA ASP A 11 -9.52 66.99 -8.00
C ASP A 11 -8.52 66.13 -8.80
N GLN A 12 -7.26 66.60 -8.92
CA GLN A 12 -6.19 65.85 -9.58
C GLN A 12 -5.60 64.77 -8.66
N LEU A 13 -5.57 64.99 -7.34
CA LEU A 13 -5.12 63.97 -6.38
C LEU A 13 -6.17 62.87 -6.23
N THR A 14 -7.45 63.23 -6.06
CA THR A 14 -8.52 62.23 -5.93
C THR A 14 -8.66 61.36 -7.18
N ARG A 15 -8.67 61.94 -8.38
CA ARG A 15 -8.69 61.16 -9.64
C ARG A 15 -7.49 60.20 -9.76
N ARG A 16 -6.28 60.63 -9.38
CA ARG A 16 -5.09 59.76 -9.39
C ARG A 16 -5.18 58.65 -8.34
N GLY A 17 -5.64 58.95 -7.12
CA GLY A 17 -5.86 57.97 -6.07
C GLY A 17 -6.88 56.90 -6.46
N SER A 18 -8.03 57.31 -7.01
CA SER A 18 -9.06 56.39 -7.52
C SER A 18 -8.55 55.53 -8.66
N ALA A 19 -7.73 56.06 -9.58
CA ALA A 19 -7.14 55.29 -10.67
C ALA A 19 -6.14 54.23 -10.16
N VAL A 20 -5.31 54.56 -9.16
CA VAL A 20 -4.38 53.62 -8.52
C VAL A 20 -5.15 52.52 -7.76
N LEU A 21 -6.19 52.89 -7.01
CA LEU A 21 -7.06 51.92 -6.33
C LEU A 21 -7.78 50.97 -7.31
N ALA A 22 -8.30 51.50 -8.42
CA ALA A 22 -8.91 50.68 -9.47
C ALA A 22 -7.89 49.74 -10.13
N ALA A 23 -6.69 50.22 -10.46
CA ALA A 23 -5.62 49.39 -11.01
C ALA A 23 -5.18 48.28 -10.03
N ALA A 24 -5.06 48.59 -8.74
CA ALA A 24 -4.76 47.61 -7.70
C ALA A 24 -5.88 46.56 -7.56
N ALA A 25 -7.16 46.98 -7.52
CA ALA A 25 -8.29 46.07 -7.45
C ALA A 25 -8.39 45.15 -8.69
N CYS A 26 -8.18 45.70 -9.89
CA CYS A 26 -8.10 44.91 -11.12
C CYS A 26 -6.90 43.94 -11.12
N LEU A 27 -5.76 44.32 -10.55
CA LEU A 27 -4.59 43.45 -10.43
C LEU A 27 -4.83 42.32 -9.40
N SER A 28 -5.44 42.61 -8.24
CA SER A 28 -5.83 41.60 -7.26
C SER A 28 -6.87 40.62 -7.83
N LEU A 29 -7.90 41.14 -8.51
CA LEU A 29 -8.88 40.29 -9.19
C LEU A 29 -8.23 39.45 -10.29
N TYR A 30 -7.33 40.02 -11.09
CA TYR A 30 -6.55 39.29 -12.09
C TYR A 30 -5.74 38.17 -11.44
N MET A 31 -5.03 38.40 -10.34
CA MET A 31 -4.26 37.35 -9.65
C MET A 31 -5.15 36.25 -9.08
N LEU A 32 -6.37 36.57 -8.63
CA LEU A 32 -7.35 35.57 -8.16
C LEU A 32 -7.91 34.70 -9.31
N ILE A 33 -8.17 35.28 -10.48
CA ILE A 33 -8.75 34.53 -11.63
C ILE A 33 -7.68 33.95 -12.58
N ARG A 34 -6.42 34.38 -12.49
CA ARG A 34 -5.31 33.91 -13.32
C ARG A 34 -5.12 32.39 -13.30
N PRO A 35 -5.28 31.66 -12.18
CA PRO A 35 -5.24 30.19 -12.20
C PRO A 35 -6.31 29.58 -13.11
N SER A 36 -7.51 30.17 -13.14
CA SER A 36 -8.64 29.71 -13.97
C SER A 36 -8.57 30.20 -15.43
N LEU A 37 -7.94 31.36 -15.69
CA LEU A 37 -7.72 31.90 -17.04
C LEU A 37 -6.43 31.40 -17.71
N SER A 38 -5.53 30.76 -16.97
CA SER A 38 -4.36 30.12 -17.54
C SER A 38 -4.81 28.99 -18.48
N PRO A 39 -4.32 28.92 -19.73
CA PRO A 39 -4.59 27.77 -20.58
C PRO A 39 -4.23 26.50 -19.83
N ARG A 40 -5.17 25.54 -19.73
CA ARG A 40 -4.98 24.29 -18.98
C ARG A 40 -3.67 23.67 -19.42
N ALA A 41 -2.66 23.75 -18.55
CA ALA A 41 -1.31 23.34 -18.92
C ALA A 41 -1.37 21.88 -19.39
N LYS A 42 -0.59 21.56 -20.44
CA LYS A 42 -0.28 20.16 -20.73
C LYS A 42 0.24 19.59 -19.41
N SER A 43 -0.38 18.53 -18.90
CA SER A 43 -0.04 17.96 -17.59
C SER A 43 1.47 17.89 -17.48
N PRO A 44 2.09 18.44 -16.41
CA PRO A 44 3.54 18.49 -16.30
C PRO A 44 4.07 17.09 -16.51
N LYS A 45 5.10 16.95 -17.35
CA LYS A 45 5.72 15.64 -17.56
C LYS A 45 6.17 15.15 -16.20
N THR A 46 5.82 13.92 -15.86
CA THR A 46 6.35 13.29 -14.65
C THR A 46 7.86 13.21 -14.79
N ASP A 47 8.59 13.80 -13.84
CA ASP A 47 10.04 13.67 -13.77
C ASP A 47 10.32 12.34 -13.07
N ILE A 48 10.97 11.42 -13.77
CA ILE A 48 11.11 10.02 -13.33
C ILE A 48 12.58 9.78 -12.98
N VAL A 49 12.84 9.51 -11.69
CA VAL A 49 14.13 9.06 -11.20
C VAL A 49 14.21 7.54 -11.39
N ARG A 50 15.17 7.12 -12.22
CA ARG A 50 15.38 5.72 -12.59
C ARG A 50 16.26 5.00 -11.56
N VAL A 51 15.97 3.73 -11.29
CA VAL A 51 16.90 2.84 -10.56
C VAL A 51 18.19 2.67 -11.38
N LYS A 52 19.36 2.69 -10.73
CA LYS A 52 20.68 2.69 -11.43
C LYS A 52 20.89 1.43 -12.27
N ASP A 53 20.60 0.27 -11.69
CA ASP A 53 20.65 -1.03 -12.34
C ASP A 53 19.42 -1.86 -11.94
N ARG A 54 19.02 -2.76 -12.84
CA ARG A 54 17.97 -3.77 -12.62
C ARG A 54 18.42 -5.20 -13.00
N SER A 55 19.70 -5.42 -13.25
CA SER A 55 20.28 -6.77 -13.36
C SER A 55 20.60 -7.38 -11.98
N GLY A 56 20.73 -6.55 -10.95
CA GLY A 56 21.12 -6.96 -9.60
C GLY A 56 22.61 -7.32 -9.50
N THR A 57 23.36 -7.19 -10.59
CA THR A 57 24.77 -7.53 -10.69
C THR A 57 25.59 -6.26 -10.90
N ASP A 58 26.16 -5.74 -9.82
CA ASP A 58 27.24 -4.76 -9.97
C ASP A 58 28.49 -5.49 -10.50
N SER A 59 28.89 -5.16 -11.72
CA SER A 59 30.02 -5.78 -12.41
C SER A 59 31.39 -5.21 -12.00
N GLU A 60 31.40 -4.12 -11.24
CA GLU A 60 32.61 -3.46 -10.76
C GLU A 60 32.87 -3.75 -9.27
N ASP A 61 31.81 -3.97 -8.48
CA ASP A 61 31.92 -4.29 -7.04
C ASP A 61 30.91 -5.37 -6.57
N PRO A 62 31.36 -6.62 -6.36
CA PRO A 62 30.52 -7.70 -5.83
C PRO A 62 29.93 -7.44 -4.43
N GLU A 63 30.50 -6.55 -3.61
CA GLU A 63 29.93 -6.19 -2.30
C GLU A 63 28.75 -5.20 -2.43
N LYS A 64 28.56 -4.60 -3.62
CA LYS A 64 27.36 -3.81 -3.97
C LYS A 64 26.32 -4.57 -4.79
N ALA A 65 26.57 -5.83 -5.11
CA ALA A 65 25.58 -6.70 -5.76
C ALA A 65 24.28 -6.74 -4.93
N ALA A 66 23.14 -6.90 -5.60
CA ALA A 66 21.87 -6.85 -4.91
C ALA A 66 21.72 -8.02 -3.91
N PRO A 67 21.31 -7.75 -2.65
CA PRO A 67 21.19 -8.79 -1.62
C PRO A 67 20.11 -9.83 -1.94
N TYR A 68 19.27 -9.58 -2.95
CA TYR A 68 18.41 -10.57 -3.56
C TYR A 68 18.41 -10.44 -5.09
N PRO A 69 18.42 -11.56 -5.84
CA PRO A 69 18.37 -11.52 -7.29
C PRO A 69 17.05 -10.91 -7.76
N PRO A 70 17.04 -10.11 -8.84
CA PRO A 70 15.81 -9.54 -9.39
C PRO A 70 14.77 -10.60 -9.77
N GLU A 71 15.21 -11.83 -10.06
CA GLU A 71 14.43 -13.00 -10.45
C GLU A 71 14.08 -13.94 -9.27
N LEU A 72 14.22 -13.50 -8.01
CA LEU A 72 13.94 -14.29 -6.79
C LEU A 72 12.55 -14.95 -6.80
N PHE A 73 11.55 -14.20 -7.26
CA PHE A 73 10.18 -14.67 -7.37
C PHE A 73 9.87 -14.97 -8.86
N PRO A 74 9.22 -16.10 -9.20
CA PRO A 74 8.91 -16.39 -10.59
C PRO A 74 7.96 -15.37 -11.24
N GLY A 75 7.91 -15.39 -12.58
CA GLY A 75 6.89 -14.66 -13.35
C GLY A 75 7.09 -13.14 -13.51
N GLY A 76 8.24 -12.62 -13.08
CA GLY A 76 8.69 -11.24 -13.26
C GLY A 76 8.38 -10.52 -14.60
N LYS A 77 8.27 -9.20 -14.56
CA LYS A 77 8.17 -8.29 -15.72
C LYS A 77 8.43 -6.83 -15.28
N ASP A 78 8.87 -6.01 -16.23
CA ASP A 78 8.86 -4.54 -16.12
C ASP A 78 7.51 -4.05 -16.69
N VAL A 79 6.84 -3.13 -15.99
CA VAL A 79 5.61 -2.48 -16.45
C VAL A 79 5.87 -0.99 -16.57
N GLU A 80 6.01 -0.50 -17.79
CA GLU A 80 6.16 0.93 -18.06
C GLU A 80 4.88 1.69 -17.73
N THR A 81 5.00 2.76 -16.93
CA THR A 81 3.88 3.63 -16.55
C THR A 81 4.24 5.09 -16.77
N VAL A 82 3.24 5.98 -16.71
CA VAL A 82 3.44 7.44 -16.74
C VAL A 82 4.19 7.99 -15.52
N TYR A 83 4.51 7.15 -14.53
CA TYR A 83 5.29 7.49 -13.34
C TYR A 83 6.67 6.78 -13.29
N GLY A 84 7.04 6.06 -14.36
CA GLY A 84 8.27 5.26 -14.44
C GLY A 84 7.99 3.78 -14.58
N THR A 85 9.05 2.96 -14.67
CA THR A 85 8.89 1.52 -14.67
C THR A 85 8.51 1.04 -13.28
N VAL A 86 7.35 0.41 -13.20
CA VAL A 86 6.89 -0.33 -12.02
C VAL A 86 7.31 -1.77 -12.19
N ARG A 87 7.86 -2.34 -11.13
CA ARG A 87 8.07 -3.77 -11.08
C ARG A 87 6.75 -4.52 -11.00
N VAL A 88 6.60 -5.65 -11.71
CA VAL A 88 5.47 -6.60 -11.58
C VAL A 88 6.01 -8.03 -11.71
N PHE A 89 6.13 -8.85 -10.65
CA PHE A 89 6.27 -10.30 -10.88
C PHE A 89 4.87 -10.89 -10.94
N GLU A 90 4.62 -11.85 -11.82
CA GLU A 90 3.34 -12.53 -11.94
C GLU A 90 3.47 -14.04 -11.94
N TRP A 91 3.29 -14.64 -10.76
CA TRP A 91 3.08 -16.06 -10.63
C TRP A 91 1.62 -16.40 -10.08
N GLY A 92 0.84 -17.40 -10.52
CA GLY A 92 -0.44 -17.87 -9.87
C GLY A 92 -0.98 -19.21 -10.41
N PRO A 93 -1.52 -20.21 -9.66
CA PRO A 93 -2.37 -21.19 -10.31
C PRO A 93 -3.47 -20.40 -11.03
N GLU A 94 -3.75 -20.67 -12.30
CA GLU A 94 -4.52 -19.70 -13.10
C GLU A 94 -5.96 -19.55 -12.60
N GLU A 95 -6.57 -20.67 -12.17
CA GLU A 95 -7.87 -20.72 -11.48
C GLU A 95 -7.78 -20.47 -9.96
N GLY A 96 -6.59 -20.18 -9.44
CA GLY A 96 -6.34 -19.94 -8.02
C GLY A 96 -6.94 -18.62 -7.53
N GLU A 97 -7.44 -18.58 -6.30
CA GLU A 97 -8.03 -17.35 -5.77
C GLU A 97 -6.97 -16.25 -5.60
N LYS A 98 -7.20 -15.12 -6.25
CA LYS A 98 -6.30 -13.97 -6.34
C LYS A 98 -6.16 -13.20 -5.02
N VAL A 99 -4.95 -12.76 -4.65
CA VAL A 99 -4.61 -12.08 -3.37
C VAL A 99 -3.53 -10.99 -3.58
N LEU A 100 -3.86 -9.71 -3.75
CA LEU A 100 -2.82 -8.64 -3.84
C LEU A 100 -2.12 -8.44 -2.48
N LEU A 101 -0.78 -8.44 -2.41
CA LEU A 101 -0.05 -8.09 -1.18
C LEU A 101 0.62 -6.73 -1.33
N VAL A 102 0.43 -5.82 -0.37
CA VAL A 102 1.08 -4.49 -0.37
C VAL A 102 2.01 -4.39 0.83
N HIS A 103 3.28 -4.07 0.57
CA HIS A 103 4.37 -4.07 1.54
C HIS A 103 4.56 -2.73 2.29
N GLY A 104 5.54 -2.71 3.22
CA GLY A 104 5.81 -1.57 4.11
C GLY A 104 6.54 -0.38 3.46
N ILE A 105 7.01 0.56 4.29
CA ILE A 105 7.60 1.82 3.81
C ILE A 105 9.07 1.71 3.39
N GLY A 106 9.90 1.01 4.18
CA GLY A 106 11.36 0.98 4.03
C GLY A 106 11.90 -0.29 3.35
N THR A 107 11.33 -1.46 3.65
CA THR A 107 11.62 -2.71 2.91
C THR A 107 10.94 -2.72 1.53
N PRO A 108 11.40 -3.53 0.56
CA PRO A 108 10.70 -3.88 -0.69
C PRO A 108 9.91 -5.21 -0.59
N CYS A 109 9.35 -5.71 -1.70
CA CYS A 109 8.42 -6.85 -1.79
C CYS A 109 8.82 -8.09 -0.98
N ILE A 110 10.11 -8.38 -0.99
CA ILE A 110 10.78 -9.50 -0.36
C ILE A 110 10.50 -9.64 1.14
N ALA A 111 10.15 -8.54 1.82
CA ALA A 111 9.70 -8.57 3.21
C ALA A 111 8.53 -9.52 3.45
N MET A 112 7.58 -9.59 2.51
CA MET A 112 6.41 -10.46 2.64
C MET A 112 6.62 -11.84 1.98
N GLY A 113 7.86 -12.20 1.66
CA GLY A 113 8.26 -13.47 1.01
C GLY A 113 7.58 -14.70 1.59
N GLY A 114 7.62 -14.85 2.91
CA GLY A 114 7.02 -15.99 3.62
C GLY A 114 5.49 -16.06 3.53
N ILE A 115 4.82 -14.91 3.40
CA ILE A 115 3.36 -14.84 3.21
C ILE A 115 3.00 -15.37 1.81
N ALA A 116 3.66 -14.89 0.75
CA ALA A 116 3.34 -15.36 -0.60
C ALA A 116 3.64 -16.85 -0.79
N TRP A 117 4.80 -17.35 -0.35
CA TRP A 117 5.14 -18.76 -0.51
C TRP A 117 4.15 -19.70 0.20
N GLU A 118 3.64 -19.36 1.39
CA GLU A 118 2.59 -20.18 2.04
C GLU A 118 1.25 -20.08 1.28
N LEU A 119 0.90 -18.92 0.73
CA LEU A 119 -0.32 -18.76 -0.09
C LEU A 119 -0.25 -19.55 -1.41
N VAL A 120 0.90 -19.56 -2.12
CA VAL A 120 1.15 -20.46 -3.28
C VAL A 120 0.80 -21.90 -2.90
N ARG A 121 1.41 -22.36 -1.80
CA ARG A 121 1.38 -23.74 -1.32
C ARG A 121 -0.02 -24.19 -0.88
N LYS A 122 -0.98 -23.27 -0.82
CA LYS A 122 -2.39 -23.49 -0.47
C LYS A 122 -3.34 -23.31 -1.66
N GLY A 123 -2.80 -23.09 -2.86
CA GLY A 123 -3.57 -22.96 -4.11
C GLY A 123 -4.06 -21.54 -4.44
N TYR A 124 -3.57 -20.50 -3.76
CA TYR A 124 -3.93 -19.11 -4.09
C TYR A 124 -3.02 -18.54 -5.19
N ARG A 125 -3.60 -17.66 -6.02
CA ARG A 125 -2.86 -16.69 -6.82
C ARG A 125 -2.69 -15.42 -5.97
N VAL A 126 -1.56 -14.72 -6.04
CA VAL A 126 -1.26 -13.59 -5.13
C VAL A 126 -1.00 -12.30 -6.01
N MET A 127 -0.51 -11.08 -5.63
CA MET A 127 -0.01 -9.99 -6.55
C MET A 127 1.23 -9.16 -6.16
N VAL A 128 2.36 -9.15 -7.01
CA VAL A 128 3.91 -8.83 -6.98
C VAL A 128 4.39 -7.85 -8.03
N PHE A 129 5.47 -7.18 -7.60
CA PHE A 129 6.38 -6.29 -8.24
C PHE A 129 7.84 -6.89 -8.28
N GLY A 130 8.38 -7.32 -9.45
CA GLY A 130 9.83 -7.61 -9.70
C GLY A 130 10.15 -8.22 -11.09
N LYS A 131 11.33 -8.85 -11.31
CA LYS A 131 11.93 -9.06 -12.67
C LYS A 131 11.95 -10.50 -13.19
N SER A 132 11.86 -10.63 -14.52
CA SER A 132 12.17 -11.86 -15.27
C SER A 132 12.87 -11.51 -16.58
N SER A 133 13.78 -12.38 -17.02
CA SER A 133 13.70 -13.05 -18.33
C SER A 133 14.79 -14.11 -18.45
N SER A 134 14.68 -15.21 -17.68
CA SER A 134 15.72 -16.25 -17.60
C SER A 134 15.14 -17.66 -17.50
N VAL A 135 15.52 -18.53 -18.45
CA VAL A 135 15.22 -19.99 -18.42
C VAL A 135 15.75 -20.66 -17.14
N LEU A 136 16.82 -20.10 -16.56
CA LEU A 136 17.38 -20.48 -15.27
C LEU A 136 16.36 -20.45 -14.11
N CYS A 137 15.34 -19.58 -14.15
CA CYS A 137 14.33 -19.48 -13.10
C CYS A 137 13.49 -20.77 -13.01
N CYS A 138 13.12 -21.36 -14.16
CA CYS A 138 12.44 -22.65 -14.22
C CYS A 138 13.31 -23.78 -13.65
N ILE A 139 14.62 -23.73 -13.90
CA ILE A 139 15.59 -24.71 -13.36
C ILE A 139 15.73 -24.55 -11.85
N PHE A 140 15.79 -23.33 -11.32
CA PHE A 140 15.82 -23.08 -9.87
C PHE A 140 14.53 -23.53 -9.17
N ALA A 141 13.35 -23.27 -9.76
CA ALA A 141 12.09 -23.78 -9.24
C ALA A 141 12.04 -25.32 -9.24
N TYR A 142 12.52 -25.96 -10.31
CA TYR A 142 12.61 -27.42 -10.42
C TYR A 142 13.60 -28.02 -9.39
N ILE A 143 14.76 -27.41 -9.19
CA ILE A 143 15.74 -27.82 -8.16
C ILE A 143 15.15 -27.62 -6.75
N TYR A 144 14.43 -26.53 -6.50
CA TYR A 144 13.76 -26.30 -5.22
C TYR A 144 12.70 -27.38 -4.94
N MET A 145 11.91 -27.77 -5.95
CA MET A 145 10.96 -28.89 -5.83
C MET A 145 11.66 -30.24 -5.61
N TYR A 146 12.80 -30.48 -6.26
CA TYR A 146 13.56 -31.74 -6.11
C TYR A 146 14.24 -31.86 -4.74
N LEU A 147 14.63 -30.73 -4.13
CA LEU A 147 15.20 -30.69 -2.77
C LEU A 147 14.14 -30.61 -1.66
N TYR A 148 12.93 -30.16 -1.99
CA TYR A 148 11.79 -29.99 -1.07
C TYR A 148 10.49 -30.53 -1.67
N PRO A 149 10.38 -31.87 -1.89
CA PRO A 149 9.13 -32.49 -2.31
C PRO A 149 8.05 -32.31 -1.22
N PRO A 150 6.76 -32.23 -1.61
CA PRO A 150 5.66 -32.12 -0.64
C PRO A 150 5.53 -33.41 0.20
N GLU A 151 5.37 -33.26 1.51
CA GLU A 151 5.04 -34.39 2.39
C GLU A 151 3.59 -34.85 2.20
N GLY A 152 3.40 -35.78 1.25
CA GLY A 152 2.17 -36.55 1.07
C GLY A 152 1.32 -36.14 -0.14
N GLY A 153 1.21 -37.05 -1.10
CA GLY A 153 0.30 -36.97 -2.24
C GLY A 153 1.01 -37.03 -3.59
N ASP A 154 0.85 -38.16 -4.29
CA ASP A 154 1.18 -38.27 -5.71
C ASP A 154 0.14 -37.51 -6.54
N ASP A 155 0.46 -36.30 -6.99
CA ASP A 155 -0.32 -35.56 -7.99
C ASP A 155 0.61 -34.73 -8.90
N GLU A 156 0.31 -34.67 -10.19
CA GLU A 156 1.25 -34.22 -11.22
C GLU A 156 1.30 -32.70 -11.39
N THR A 157 2.51 -32.14 -11.36
CA THR A 157 2.86 -30.83 -11.96
C THR A 157 1.86 -29.69 -11.72
N ALA A 158 1.46 -29.49 -10.46
CA ALA A 158 0.78 -28.25 -10.07
C ALA A 158 1.70 -27.05 -10.42
N ALA A 159 1.30 -26.26 -11.42
CA ALA A 159 2.00 -25.04 -11.79
C ALA A 159 1.82 -24.01 -10.66
N TYR A 160 2.75 -24.03 -9.70
CA TYR A 160 2.77 -23.26 -8.45
C TYR A 160 3.34 -21.87 -8.58
N THR A 161 2.50 -20.90 -8.24
CA THR A 161 2.64 -19.61 -8.87
C THR A 161 1.99 -18.55 -7.87
N ALA A 162 2.54 -17.35 -7.52
CA ALA A 162 1.93 -16.26 -6.65
C ALA A 162 2.37 -14.82 -7.02
N LEU A 163 1.87 -13.71 -6.40
CA LEU A 163 2.50 -12.37 -6.46
C LEU A 163 2.53 -11.41 -5.05
N HIS A 164 3.40 -10.34 -4.70
CA HIS A 164 3.44 -9.11 -3.66
C HIS A 164 3.56 -7.50 -4.07
N VAL A 165 4.47 -6.55 -3.66
CA VAL A 165 4.94 -5.29 -4.47
C VAL A 165 6.21 -4.59 -3.87
N ASP A 166 6.93 -3.81 -4.70
CA ASP A 166 7.98 -2.78 -4.55
C ASP A 166 7.41 -1.36 -4.88
N LEU A 167 6.63 -0.76 -3.98
CA LEU A 167 6.03 0.60 -4.14
C LEU A 167 7.00 1.63 -4.77
N PHE A 168 6.50 2.61 -5.54
CA PHE A 168 7.34 3.59 -6.26
C PHE A 168 8.54 4.10 -5.42
N GLY A 169 9.73 4.09 -6.01
CA GLY A 169 11.01 4.42 -5.37
C GLY A 169 11.57 3.38 -4.40
N ARG A 170 10.96 2.20 -4.24
CA ARG A 170 11.51 1.06 -3.46
C ARG A 170 11.97 -0.05 -4.39
N GLY A 171 12.89 -0.87 -3.88
CA GLY A 171 13.44 -2.02 -4.58
C GLY A 171 13.92 -1.66 -5.98
N TYR A 172 13.42 -2.39 -6.98
CA TYR A 172 13.76 -2.18 -8.39
C TYR A 172 12.74 -1.29 -9.15
N SER A 173 11.78 -0.65 -8.47
CA SER A 173 10.84 0.31 -9.08
C SER A 173 11.42 1.73 -9.16
N ASP A 174 11.15 2.42 -10.27
CA ASP A 174 11.44 3.85 -10.42
C ASP A 174 10.60 4.71 -9.46
N GLY A 175 10.93 6.00 -9.32
CA GLY A 175 10.16 6.96 -8.53
C GLY A 175 9.87 8.28 -9.26
N PRO A 176 8.62 8.77 -9.30
CA PRO A 176 8.31 10.12 -9.79
C PRO A 176 8.76 11.18 -8.76
N SER A 177 9.69 12.07 -9.13
CA SER A 177 10.25 13.08 -8.21
C SER A 177 9.43 14.36 -8.07
N ASN A 178 8.48 14.62 -8.99
CA ASN A 178 7.66 15.84 -9.02
C ASN A 178 6.18 15.60 -8.61
N VAL A 179 5.90 14.51 -7.89
CA VAL A 179 4.55 14.10 -7.44
C VAL A 179 4.58 13.74 -5.94
N PRO A 180 3.58 14.12 -5.12
CA PRO A 180 3.48 13.64 -3.74
C PRO A 180 3.21 12.12 -3.70
N TYR A 181 3.77 11.44 -2.70
CA TYR A 181 3.57 10.01 -2.49
C TYR A 181 2.39 9.76 -1.55
N ASP A 182 1.20 10.14 -2.04
CA ASP A 182 -0.10 10.05 -1.35
C ASP A 182 -0.89 8.78 -1.70
N GLU A 183 -2.07 8.60 -1.11
CA GLU A 183 -2.96 7.48 -1.42
C GLU A 183 -3.45 7.45 -2.86
N CYS A 184 -3.43 8.59 -3.57
CA CYS A 184 -3.87 8.69 -4.96
C CYS A 184 -2.78 8.18 -5.92
N LEU A 185 -1.50 8.51 -5.71
CA LEU A 185 -0.38 7.91 -6.44
C LEU A 185 -0.33 6.40 -6.23
N TYR A 186 -0.48 5.93 -5.00
CA TYR A 186 -0.41 4.50 -4.68
C TYR A 186 -1.65 3.70 -5.10
N THR A 187 -2.85 4.27 -5.00
CA THR A 187 -4.06 3.68 -5.62
C THR A 187 -3.89 3.58 -7.14
N THR A 188 -3.28 4.59 -7.77
CA THR A 188 -2.95 4.55 -9.20
C THR A 188 -1.91 3.47 -9.51
N GLN A 189 -0.89 3.28 -8.66
CA GLN A 189 0.09 2.19 -8.81
C GLN A 189 -0.60 0.82 -8.77
N ILE A 190 -1.49 0.59 -7.79
CA ILE A 190 -2.28 -0.65 -7.69
C ILE A 190 -3.09 -0.87 -8.97
N LEU A 191 -3.87 0.11 -9.42
CA LEU A 191 -4.73 -0.02 -10.60
C LEU A 191 -3.95 -0.29 -11.89
N LEU A 192 -2.80 0.37 -12.09
CA LEU A 192 -1.89 0.13 -13.22
C LEU A 192 -1.36 -1.31 -13.24
N VAL A 193 -1.11 -1.88 -12.06
CA VAL A 193 -0.57 -3.24 -11.92
C VAL A 193 -1.65 -4.29 -12.08
N LEU A 194 -2.86 -4.09 -11.50
CA LEU A 194 -4.04 -4.91 -11.78
C LEU A 194 -4.31 -5.01 -13.29
N ALA A 195 -4.13 -3.91 -14.01
CA ALA A 195 -4.31 -3.82 -15.47
C ALA A 195 -3.11 -4.37 -16.30
N SER A 196 -1.99 -4.72 -15.65
CA SER A 196 -0.81 -5.30 -16.31
C SER A 196 -0.83 -6.84 -16.36
N SER A 197 -1.80 -7.47 -15.71
CA SER A 197 -2.00 -8.92 -15.72
C SER A 197 -2.72 -9.37 -17.00
N SER A 198 -2.42 -10.60 -17.45
CA SER A 198 -3.19 -11.26 -18.50
C SER A 198 -4.56 -11.75 -18.01
N LEU A 199 -4.74 -11.89 -16.69
CA LEU A 199 -6.02 -12.24 -16.07
C LEU A 199 -6.80 -10.98 -15.68
N SER A 200 -8.13 -11.09 -15.64
CA SER A 200 -8.96 -9.99 -15.11
C SER A 200 -8.88 -9.90 -13.58
N TRP A 201 -8.47 -8.74 -13.08
CA TRP A 201 -8.54 -8.36 -11.66
C TRP A 201 -9.71 -7.41 -11.36
N THR A 202 -10.43 -6.95 -12.39
CA THR A 202 -11.47 -5.91 -12.31
C THR A 202 -12.86 -6.52 -12.43
N GLY A 203 -13.53 -6.70 -11.28
CA GLY A 203 -14.88 -7.25 -11.17
C GLY A 203 -15.28 -7.50 -9.71
N ALA A 204 -16.56 -7.81 -9.45
CA ALA A 204 -17.08 -7.96 -8.09
C ALA A 204 -16.36 -9.07 -7.29
N SER A 205 -15.80 -8.71 -6.14
CA SER A 205 -15.01 -9.59 -5.25
C SER A 205 -13.97 -10.46 -5.99
N SER A 206 -13.19 -9.83 -6.86
CA SER A 206 -12.22 -10.48 -7.75
C SER A 206 -10.94 -10.96 -7.07
N PHE A 207 -10.52 -10.35 -5.96
CA PHE A 207 -9.28 -10.69 -5.25
C PHE A 207 -9.34 -10.32 -3.76
N HIS A 208 -8.60 -11.03 -2.93
CA HIS A 208 -8.28 -10.65 -1.56
C HIS A 208 -7.19 -9.57 -1.56
N LEU A 209 -7.15 -8.68 -0.57
CA LEU A 209 -6.09 -7.68 -0.44
C LEU A 209 -5.45 -7.79 0.95
N LEU A 210 -4.12 -7.90 1.01
CA LEU A 210 -3.37 -8.03 2.26
C LEU A 210 -2.27 -6.96 2.33
N GLY A 211 -2.34 -6.04 3.29
CA GLY A 211 -1.36 -4.97 3.45
C GLY A 211 -0.53 -5.06 4.73
N TYR A 212 0.78 -4.85 4.68
CA TYR A 212 1.67 -4.78 5.85
C TYR A 212 2.14 -3.34 6.10
N SER A 213 2.08 -2.85 7.35
CA SER A 213 2.59 -1.52 7.73
C SER A 213 1.94 -0.40 6.90
N LEU A 214 2.72 0.45 6.24
CA LEU A 214 2.25 1.38 5.20
C LEU A 214 1.29 0.71 4.20
N GLY A 215 1.62 -0.49 3.72
CA GLY A 215 0.79 -1.24 2.80
C GLY A 215 -0.58 -1.60 3.39
N GLY A 216 -0.71 -1.73 4.71
CA GLY A 216 -1.98 -1.85 5.42
C GLY A 216 -2.84 -0.59 5.31
N ALA A 217 -2.22 0.58 5.46
CA ALA A 217 -2.88 1.88 5.27
C ALA A 217 -3.33 2.08 3.82
N LEU A 218 -2.46 1.78 2.86
CA LEU A 218 -2.75 1.87 1.43
C LEU A 218 -3.81 0.86 0.99
N ALA A 219 -3.81 -0.34 1.58
CA ALA A 219 -4.83 -1.35 1.33
C ALA A 219 -6.21 -0.93 1.85
N ALA A 220 -6.27 -0.32 3.04
CA ALA A 220 -7.51 0.29 3.57
C ALA A 220 -7.96 1.50 2.73
N ALA A 221 -7.04 2.34 2.25
CA ALA A 221 -7.35 3.49 1.39
C ALA A 221 -7.91 3.04 0.03
N PHE A 222 -7.32 2.00 -0.57
CA PHE A 222 -7.85 1.36 -1.76
C PHE A 222 -9.27 0.81 -1.50
N ALA A 223 -9.45 0.09 -0.38
CA ALA A 223 -10.71 -0.52 -0.01
C ALA A 223 -11.85 0.49 0.24
N ALA A 224 -11.57 1.67 0.80
CA ALA A 224 -12.57 2.72 1.07
C ALA A 224 -13.35 3.15 -0.20
N TYR A 225 -12.70 3.06 -1.37
CA TYR A 225 -13.29 3.43 -2.67
C TYR A 225 -13.54 2.22 -3.59
N HIS A 226 -12.80 1.12 -3.42
CA HIS A 226 -12.83 -0.07 -4.28
C HIS A 226 -13.29 -1.35 -3.57
N SER A 227 -13.98 -1.25 -2.42
CA SER A 227 -14.49 -2.38 -1.62
C SER A 227 -15.27 -3.43 -2.44
N HIS A 228 -15.91 -3.01 -3.53
CA HIS A 228 -16.65 -3.89 -4.43
C HIS A 228 -15.74 -4.86 -5.21
N MET A 229 -14.47 -4.52 -5.44
CA MET A 229 -13.47 -5.38 -6.10
C MET A 229 -12.92 -6.45 -5.16
N LEU A 230 -13.06 -6.26 -3.85
CA LEU A 230 -12.39 -7.07 -2.82
C LEU A 230 -13.24 -8.25 -2.36
N ARG A 231 -12.59 -9.42 -2.22
CA ARG A 231 -13.16 -10.64 -1.59
C ARG A 231 -12.90 -10.66 -0.08
N SER A 232 -11.76 -10.13 0.35
CA SER A 232 -11.46 -9.78 1.74
C SER A 232 -10.42 -8.66 1.79
N LEU A 233 -10.28 -8.05 2.96
CA LEU A 233 -9.17 -7.17 3.31
C LEU A 233 -8.52 -7.73 4.58
N THR A 234 -7.22 -7.97 4.53
CA THR A 234 -6.38 -8.28 5.68
C THR A 234 -5.34 -7.17 5.82
N VAL A 235 -5.05 -6.73 7.04
CA VAL A 235 -3.98 -5.77 7.30
C VAL A 235 -3.12 -6.24 8.48
N VAL A 236 -1.80 -6.13 8.36
CA VAL A 236 -0.81 -6.67 9.30
C VAL A 236 0.03 -5.52 9.83
N CYS A 237 0.04 -5.33 11.15
CA CYS A 237 0.61 -4.15 11.83
C CYS A 237 0.39 -2.83 11.04
N PRO A 238 -0.86 -2.47 10.69
CA PRO A 238 -1.16 -1.40 9.74
C PRO A 238 -0.76 0.00 10.21
N GLY A 239 -0.47 0.87 9.23
CA GLY A 239 -0.62 2.32 9.40
C GLY A 239 -2.08 2.79 9.24
N GLY A 240 -2.36 4.04 9.60
CA GLY A 240 -3.63 4.72 9.39
C GLY A 240 -4.22 5.29 10.68
N LEU A 241 -4.55 4.42 11.63
CA LEU A 241 -5.04 4.80 12.95
C LEU A 241 -3.91 5.08 13.96
N VAL A 242 -2.64 5.12 13.51
CA VAL A 242 -1.53 5.53 14.36
C VAL A 242 -1.76 6.99 14.81
N ARG A 243 -1.86 7.17 16.13
CA ARG A 243 -2.22 8.45 16.76
C ARG A 243 -1.08 9.47 16.60
N GLU A 244 -1.42 10.70 16.21
CA GLU A 244 -0.42 11.78 15.99
C GLU A 244 0.32 12.21 17.28
N SER A 245 -0.10 11.73 18.45
CA SER A 245 0.63 11.86 19.72
C SER A 245 2.03 11.24 19.64
N HIS A 246 2.18 10.12 18.93
CA HIS A 246 3.43 9.35 18.86
C HIS A 246 4.50 9.98 17.95
N LEU A 247 4.12 10.99 17.17
CA LEU A 247 5.04 11.74 16.32
C LEU A 247 5.94 12.69 17.12
N GLY A 248 7.05 12.16 17.65
CA GLY A 248 8.07 12.94 18.34
C GLY A 248 8.50 14.19 17.56
N TRP A 249 8.83 15.27 18.28
CA TRP A 249 9.14 16.57 17.67
C TRP A 249 10.31 16.51 16.67
N LYS A 250 11.28 15.60 16.89
CA LYS A 250 12.38 15.31 15.96
C LYS A 250 11.84 14.89 14.59
N SER A 251 10.90 13.94 14.56
CA SER A 251 10.29 13.43 13.33
C SER A 251 9.43 14.51 12.66
N ARG A 252 8.65 15.27 13.44
CA ARG A 252 7.88 16.44 12.93
C ARG A 252 8.79 17.48 12.26
N LEU A 253 10.00 17.72 12.78
CA LEU A 253 10.99 18.61 12.15
C LEU A 253 11.65 17.96 10.92
N LEU A 254 12.07 16.70 11.03
CA LEU A 254 12.79 15.96 9.98
C LEU A 254 11.96 15.80 8.69
N TYR A 255 10.65 15.63 8.83
CA TYR A 255 9.72 15.53 7.70
C TYR A 255 8.95 16.82 7.42
N SER A 256 9.26 17.93 8.11
CA SER A 256 8.71 19.25 7.77
C SER A 256 9.09 19.66 6.34
N HIS A 257 8.30 20.54 5.72
CA HIS A 257 8.58 21.09 4.39
C HIS A 257 8.87 22.58 4.48
N GLY A 258 9.99 23.03 3.90
CA GLY A 258 10.36 24.46 3.83
C GLY A 258 10.90 25.10 5.12
N VAL A 259 10.97 24.38 6.24
CA VAL A 259 11.57 24.88 7.50
C VAL A 259 13.11 24.78 7.47
N LEU A 260 13.64 23.75 6.82
CA LEU A 260 15.07 23.50 6.61
C LEU A 260 15.36 23.26 5.13
N PRO A 261 16.61 23.46 4.66
CA PRO A 261 16.98 23.15 3.28
C PRO A 261 16.76 21.66 2.96
N GLU A 262 16.10 21.36 1.85
CA GLU A 262 15.68 20.00 1.52
C GLU A 262 16.85 19.01 1.41
N TRP A 263 18.03 19.48 0.94
CA TRP A 263 19.25 18.67 0.90
C TRP A 263 19.73 18.23 2.29
N LEU A 264 19.52 19.06 3.32
CA LEU A 264 19.93 18.77 4.70
C LEU A 264 18.99 17.73 5.32
N LEU A 265 17.68 17.92 5.14
CA LEU A 265 16.67 16.94 5.54
C LEU A 265 16.92 15.59 4.86
N ARG A 266 17.19 15.59 3.55
CA ARG A 266 17.55 14.40 2.76
C ARG A 266 18.80 13.69 3.29
N SER A 267 19.85 14.43 3.64
CA SER A 267 21.05 13.85 4.27
C SER A 267 20.76 13.26 5.65
N TRP A 268 19.93 13.90 6.47
CA TRP A 268 19.54 13.39 7.80
C TRP A 268 18.62 12.17 7.72
N VAL A 269 17.63 12.17 6.81
CA VAL A 269 16.76 11.00 6.59
C VAL A 269 17.58 9.84 6.03
N ARG A 270 18.49 10.07 5.07
CA ARG A 270 19.44 9.06 4.61
C ARG A 270 20.25 8.45 5.76
N ALA A 271 20.74 9.26 6.70
CA ALA A 271 21.49 8.77 7.85
C ALA A 271 20.60 8.06 8.91
N ARG A 272 19.31 8.42 9.01
CA ARG A 272 18.33 7.76 9.89
C ARG A 272 17.86 6.41 9.35
N ILE A 273 17.66 6.28 8.04
CA ILE A 273 17.21 5.03 7.40
C ILE A 273 18.38 4.16 6.91
N ALA A 274 19.64 4.61 7.03
CA ALA A 274 20.79 3.75 6.83
C ALA A 274 20.82 2.68 7.92
N PRO A 275 21.08 1.40 7.57
CA PRO A 275 21.00 0.32 8.53
C PRO A 275 22.01 0.52 9.67
N GLN A 276 21.52 0.46 10.90
CA GLN A 276 22.34 0.54 12.10
C GLN A 276 22.15 -0.76 12.88
N HIS A 277 23.23 -1.52 13.05
CA HIS A 277 23.24 -2.79 13.79
C HIS A 277 23.01 -2.55 15.30
N GLY A 278 21.79 -2.19 15.66
CA GLY A 278 21.33 -1.88 17.02
C GLY A 278 20.12 -0.94 17.14
N GLN A 279 19.72 -0.15 16.11
CA GLN A 279 18.58 0.79 16.23
C GLN A 279 17.77 0.94 14.93
N SER A 280 16.50 0.53 14.96
CA SER A 280 15.58 0.65 13.83
C SER A 280 15.03 2.08 13.65
N ALA A 281 14.95 2.52 12.40
CA ALA A 281 14.67 3.90 12.02
C ALA A 281 13.31 4.47 12.44
N ASP A 282 12.29 3.65 12.71
CA ASP A 282 10.91 4.11 12.95
C ASP A 282 10.49 4.13 14.44
N VAL A 283 11.31 3.60 15.36
CA VAL A 283 10.96 3.51 16.80
C VAL A 283 10.97 4.89 17.47
N PRO A 284 10.00 5.18 18.38
CA PRO A 284 10.07 6.35 19.27
C PRO A 284 11.31 6.35 20.18
N ASP A 285 11.78 7.52 20.59
CA ASP A 285 12.84 7.65 21.60
C ASP A 285 12.34 7.15 22.98
N GLY A 286 12.45 5.85 23.30
CA GLY A 286 11.98 5.31 24.58
C GLY A 286 12.33 3.84 24.84
N ASP A 287 11.80 2.93 24.01
CA ASP A 287 11.81 1.49 24.29
C ASP A 287 12.77 0.70 23.38
N GLU A 288 13.61 -0.14 23.99
CA GLU A 288 14.41 -1.13 23.27
C GLU A 288 13.49 -2.27 22.78
N ALA A 289 13.22 -2.32 21.48
CA ALA A 289 12.51 -3.43 20.87
C ALA A 289 13.32 -4.74 21.03
N GLU A 290 12.68 -5.84 21.44
CA GLU A 290 13.35 -7.15 21.65
C GLU A 290 14.09 -7.68 20.41
N VAL A 291 13.74 -7.18 19.22
CA VAL A 291 14.33 -7.56 17.94
C VAL A 291 14.75 -6.28 17.20
N ASN A 292 16.03 -6.18 16.84
CA ASN A 292 16.46 -5.14 15.90
C ASN A 292 15.87 -5.44 14.51
N PHE A 293 15.05 -4.52 14.00
CA PHE A 293 14.35 -4.69 12.73
C PHE A 293 15.32 -4.94 11.55
N ASP A 294 16.50 -4.32 11.57
CA ASP A 294 17.51 -4.48 10.51
C ASP A 294 18.11 -5.90 10.47
N ASP A 295 18.12 -6.63 11.58
CA ASP A 295 18.63 -8.01 11.67
C ASP A 295 17.58 -9.08 11.36
N VAL A 296 16.33 -8.68 11.09
CA VAL A 296 15.24 -9.60 10.75
C VAL A 296 15.56 -10.31 9.43
N SER A 297 15.70 -11.63 9.53
CA SER A 297 15.94 -12.50 8.37
C SER A 297 14.69 -12.64 7.51
N MET A 298 14.87 -12.53 6.20
CA MET A 298 13.82 -12.54 5.19
C MET A 298 13.74 -13.93 4.52
N ALA A 299 12.56 -14.35 4.07
CA ALA A 299 12.33 -15.70 3.54
C ALA A 299 12.82 -15.87 2.09
N VAL A 300 14.13 -15.88 1.90
CA VAL A 300 14.82 -15.85 0.59
C VAL A 300 15.37 -17.23 0.21
N GLY A 301 14.45 -18.19 0.05
CA GLY A 301 14.77 -19.59 -0.24
C GLY A 301 15.50 -20.30 0.90
N ARG A 302 16.15 -21.43 0.59
CA ARG A 302 17.00 -22.18 1.53
C ARG A 302 18.47 -21.81 1.28
N GLY A 303 19.10 -21.15 2.25
CA GLY A 303 20.56 -20.97 2.30
C GLY A 303 21.08 -19.53 2.11
N SER A 304 20.21 -18.55 1.84
CA SER A 304 20.60 -17.13 1.90
C SER A 304 19.99 -16.47 3.14
N SER A 305 20.84 -15.78 3.92
CA SER A 305 20.45 -15.08 5.16
C SER A 305 20.33 -13.58 4.92
N VAL A 306 19.47 -13.20 3.98
CA VAL A 306 19.19 -11.79 3.66
C VAL A 306 18.44 -11.17 4.82
N ARG A 307 18.97 -10.10 5.42
CA ARG A 307 18.30 -9.34 6.46
C ARG A 307 17.71 -8.05 5.90
N VAL A 308 16.75 -7.47 6.61
CA VAL A 308 16.15 -6.18 6.27
C VAL A 308 17.20 -5.09 6.07
N GLY A 309 18.18 -4.98 6.97
CA GLY A 309 19.22 -3.96 6.92
C GLY A 309 20.08 -4.05 5.66
N ASP A 310 20.41 -5.27 5.21
CA ASP A 310 21.17 -5.51 3.98
C ASP A 310 20.41 -4.94 2.76
N VAL A 311 19.09 -5.15 2.72
CA VAL A 311 18.19 -4.67 1.66
C VAL A 311 17.97 -3.15 1.72
N VAL A 312 17.87 -2.56 2.91
CA VAL A 312 17.72 -1.11 3.09
C VAL A 312 19.02 -0.38 2.72
N GLY A 313 20.17 -0.92 3.10
CA GLY A 313 21.50 -0.43 2.69
C GLY A 313 21.67 -0.45 1.17
N TRP A 314 21.32 -1.56 0.51
CA TRP A 314 21.35 -1.64 -0.95
C TRP A 314 20.39 -0.65 -1.63
N GLN A 315 19.14 -0.50 -1.15
CA GLN A 315 18.19 0.47 -1.73
C GLN A 315 18.72 1.91 -1.68
N LEU A 316 19.40 2.29 -0.60
CA LEU A 316 20.02 3.61 -0.48
C LEU A 316 21.05 3.91 -1.57
N ASP A 317 21.76 2.89 -2.07
CA ASP A 317 22.81 3.07 -3.07
C ASP A 317 22.35 2.76 -4.49
N ALA A 318 21.48 1.76 -4.70
CA ALA A 318 21.01 1.35 -6.01
C ALA A 318 19.81 2.16 -6.53
N ASN A 319 18.93 2.66 -5.65
CA ASN A 319 17.71 3.38 -6.03
C ASN A 319 17.78 4.86 -5.61
N PRO A 320 18.12 5.79 -6.54
CA PRO A 320 18.30 7.20 -6.19
C PRO A 320 17.02 7.89 -5.72
N ALA A 321 15.84 7.30 -5.98
CA ALA A 321 14.54 7.80 -5.54
C ALA A 321 14.18 7.36 -4.11
N PHE A 322 14.91 6.42 -3.49
CA PHE A 322 14.47 5.80 -2.23
C PHE A 322 14.32 6.80 -1.08
N VAL A 323 15.33 7.64 -0.83
CA VAL A 323 15.27 8.66 0.25
C VAL A 323 14.14 9.66 0.00
N ASP A 324 14.05 10.20 -1.21
CA ASP A 324 13.11 11.28 -1.56
C ASP A 324 11.66 10.77 -1.59
N SER A 325 11.46 9.54 -2.09
CA SER A 325 10.16 8.86 -2.05
C SER A 325 9.75 8.50 -0.62
N TYR A 326 10.65 7.97 0.22
CA TYR A 326 10.40 7.69 1.63
C TYR A 326 9.98 8.96 2.39
N MET A 327 10.71 10.08 2.20
CA MET A 327 10.36 11.38 2.79
C MET A 327 8.98 11.87 2.35
N SER A 328 8.67 11.76 1.06
CA SER A 328 7.37 12.14 0.51
C SER A 328 6.24 11.23 1.06
N THR A 329 6.50 9.94 1.26
CA THR A 329 5.56 8.99 1.85
C THR A 329 5.23 9.33 3.30
N ILE A 330 6.22 9.60 4.16
CA ILE A 330 5.96 10.01 5.56
C ILE A 330 5.14 11.31 5.62
N ARG A 331 5.34 12.22 4.65
CA ARG A 331 4.64 13.52 4.57
C ARG A 331 3.19 13.42 4.09
N TYR A 332 2.89 12.53 3.15
CA TYR A 332 1.64 12.57 2.37
C TYR A 332 0.83 11.27 2.35
N ALA A 333 1.39 10.12 2.70
CA ALA A 333 0.63 8.86 2.74
C ALA A 333 -0.25 8.79 4.01
N PRO A 334 -1.36 8.03 4.00
CA PRO A 334 -2.32 7.96 5.10
C PRO A 334 -1.82 7.10 6.29
N ILE A 335 -0.64 7.38 6.83
CA ILE A 335 0.00 6.60 7.91
C ILE A 335 -0.54 6.99 9.30
N TYR A 336 -0.91 8.26 9.50
CA TYR A 336 -1.28 8.82 10.81
C TYR A 336 -2.64 9.51 10.78
N GLY A 337 -3.37 9.45 11.90
CA GLY A 337 -4.57 10.26 12.16
C GLY A 337 -5.69 10.11 11.12
N GLN A 338 -6.01 8.89 10.68
CA GLN A 338 -6.99 8.63 9.61
C GLN A 338 -8.38 8.19 10.09
N HIS A 339 -8.62 8.22 11.41
CA HIS A 339 -9.87 7.81 12.07
C HIS A 339 -11.11 8.41 11.38
N ASP A 340 -11.23 9.74 11.41
CA ASP A 340 -12.33 10.51 10.80
C ASP A 340 -12.18 10.72 9.28
N LYS A 341 -11.28 9.97 8.63
CA LYS A 341 -10.92 10.12 7.21
C LYS A 341 -11.23 8.82 6.45
N MET A 342 -10.24 8.21 5.79
CA MET A 342 -10.48 7.03 4.96
C MET A 342 -10.84 5.76 5.74
N TRP A 343 -10.57 5.67 7.05
CA TRP A 343 -11.11 4.56 7.87
C TRP A 343 -12.61 4.74 8.17
N ALA A 344 -13.10 5.96 8.46
CA ALA A 344 -14.53 6.21 8.59
C ALA A 344 -15.30 5.90 7.28
N VAL A 345 -14.77 6.35 6.13
CA VAL A 345 -15.35 6.02 4.81
C VAL A 345 -15.36 4.50 4.58
N LEU A 346 -14.30 3.79 4.96
CA LEU A 346 -14.27 2.33 4.91
C LEU A 346 -15.35 1.72 5.83
N GLY A 347 -15.48 2.18 7.08
CA GLY A 347 -16.50 1.75 8.04
C GLY A 347 -17.92 1.87 7.48
N GLU A 348 -18.27 3.01 6.87
CA GLU A 348 -19.53 3.21 6.16
C GLU A 348 -19.74 2.18 5.03
N LYS A 349 -18.71 1.93 4.21
CA LYS A 349 -18.81 0.93 3.12
C LYS A 349 -19.00 -0.48 3.66
N LEU A 350 -18.29 -0.86 4.73
CA LEU A 350 -18.44 -2.17 5.36
C LEU A 350 -19.85 -2.36 5.93
N ALA A 351 -20.41 -1.32 6.59
CA ALA A 351 -21.76 -1.35 7.11
C ALA A 351 -22.81 -1.53 6.00
N ALA A 352 -22.76 -0.71 4.94
CA ALA A 352 -23.66 -0.83 3.79
C ALA A 352 -23.52 -2.20 3.07
N ASN A 353 -22.30 -2.74 2.98
CA ASN A 353 -22.05 -4.07 2.43
C ASN A 353 -22.59 -5.21 3.32
N ARG A 354 -22.64 -5.02 4.65
CA ARG A 354 -23.31 -5.96 5.57
C ARG A 354 -24.83 -5.95 5.36
N GLU A 355 -25.45 -4.77 5.30
CA GLU A 355 -26.89 -4.61 5.03
C GLU A 355 -27.30 -5.24 3.68
N LEU A 356 -26.51 -5.01 2.64
CA LEU A 356 -26.75 -5.55 1.29
C LEU A 356 -26.32 -7.01 1.11
N GLY A 357 -25.68 -7.63 2.11
CA GLY A 357 -25.23 -9.03 2.07
C GLY A 357 -24.14 -9.35 1.03
N GLN A 358 -23.46 -8.33 0.47
CA GLN A 358 -22.53 -8.46 -0.67
C GLN A 358 -21.23 -7.65 -0.48
N GLY A 359 -20.17 -8.00 -1.22
CA GLY A 359 -18.90 -7.27 -1.19
C GLY A 359 -18.10 -7.44 0.11
N LEU A 360 -17.16 -6.53 0.36
CA LEU A 360 -16.32 -6.55 1.57
C LEU A 360 -17.11 -6.09 2.81
N GLN A 361 -17.27 -6.96 3.80
CA GLN A 361 -18.12 -6.73 4.98
C GLN A 361 -17.37 -6.51 6.30
N ARG A 362 -16.11 -6.94 6.38
CA ARG A 362 -15.22 -6.81 7.55
C ARG A 362 -13.76 -6.67 7.11
N VAL A 363 -12.90 -6.21 8.01
CA VAL A 363 -11.44 -6.22 7.88
C VAL A 363 -10.84 -7.23 8.84
N CYS A 364 -9.91 -8.06 8.38
CA CYS A 364 -9.06 -8.88 9.25
C CYS A 364 -7.83 -8.05 9.65
N VAL A 365 -7.60 -7.84 10.94
CA VAL A 365 -6.47 -7.05 11.45
C VAL A 365 -5.55 -7.97 12.24
N ILE A 366 -4.29 -8.09 11.83
CA ILE A 366 -3.28 -8.93 12.47
C ILE A 366 -2.26 -8.02 13.16
N LEU A 367 -2.07 -8.18 14.47
CA LEU A 367 -1.20 -7.34 15.30
C LEU A 367 -0.14 -8.18 16.02
N GLY A 368 1.06 -7.63 16.17
CA GLY A 368 2.06 -8.12 17.11
C GLY A 368 1.67 -7.79 18.55
N ASP A 369 1.97 -8.68 19.51
CA ASP A 369 1.77 -8.40 20.94
C ASP A 369 2.82 -7.47 21.55
N LYS A 370 3.96 -7.29 20.87
CA LYS A 370 5.12 -6.45 21.27
C LYS A 370 5.44 -5.33 20.27
N ASP A 371 4.51 -4.98 19.37
CA ASP A 371 4.73 -3.92 18.39
C ASP A 371 4.73 -2.53 19.08
N THR A 372 5.90 -1.86 19.08
CA THR A 372 6.11 -0.53 19.68
C THR A 372 5.74 0.62 18.72
N LEU A 373 5.47 0.34 17.45
CA LEU A 373 5.02 1.32 16.45
C LEU A 373 3.49 1.33 16.36
N ILE A 374 2.91 0.13 16.36
CA ILE A 374 1.48 -0.13 16.17
C ILE A 374 0.92 -0.69 17.47
N ILE A 375 0.77 0.19 18.47
CA ILE A 375 0.39 -0.19 19.83
C ILE A 375 -0.91 -1.00 19.82
N LYS A 376 -0.79 -2.28 20.12
CA LYS A 376 -1.84 -3.31 19.97
C LYS A 376 -3.19 -2.91 20.57
N ASP A 377 -3.18 -2.39 21.80
CA ASP A 377 -4.42 -2.06 22.53
C ASP A 377 -5.11 -0.81 21.98
N GLU A 378 -4.35 0.22 21.57
CA GLU A 378 -4.90 1.39 20.86
C GLU A 378 -5.48 0.99 19.51
N TRP A 379 -4.83 0.09 18.78
CA TRP A 379 -5.32 -0.39 17.49
C TRP A 379 -6.58 -1.26 17.61
N ILE A 380 -6.74 -2.01 18.70
CA ILE A 380 -7.98 -2.72 19.01
C ILE A 380 -9.11 -1.70 19.31
N GLU A 381 -8.84 -0.69 20.14
CA GLU A 381 -9.80 0.39 20.46
C GLU A 381 -10.23 1.15 19.20
N ASP A 382 -9.28 1.69 18.45
CA ASP A 382 -9.54 2.59 17.32
C ASP A 382 -10.19 1.87 16.13
N THR A 383 -9.80 0.62 15.83
CA THR A 383 -10.48 -0.14 14.74
C THR A 383 -11.90 -0.50 15.08
N LYS A 384 -12.20 -0.88 16.34
CA LYS A 384 -13.57 -1.13 16.80
C LYS A 384 -14.41 0.13 16.79
N ALA A 385 -13.84 1.27 17.22
CA ALA A 385 -14.53 2.56 17.23
C ALA A 385 -14.93 3.01 15.82
N VAL A 386 -14.07 2.82 14.82
CA VAL A 386 -14.29 3.33 13.45
C VAL A 386 -15.03 2.34 12.53
N LEU A 387 -14.84 1.02 12.68
CA LEU A 387 -15.48 0.00 11.82
C LEU A 387 -16.70 -0.69 12.46
N GLY A 388 -16.85 -0.57 13.78
CA GLY A 388 -17.80 -1.33 14.59
C GLY A 388 -17.36 -2.77 14.85
N GLU A 389 -17.89 -3.39 15.90
CA GLU A 389 -17.58 -4.77 16.32
C GLU A 389 -17.79 -5.84 15.23
N GLU A 390 -18.75 -5.63 14.31
CA GLU A 390 -18.97 -6.53 13.17
C GLU A 390 -18.09 -6.22 11.94
N GLY A 391 -17.46 -5.04 11.93
CA GLY A 391 -16.62 -4.57 10.83
C GLY A 391 -15.15 -4.97 10.94
N VAL A 392 -14.72 -5.54 12.07
CA VAL A 392 -13.33 -5.92 12.31
C VAL A 392 -13.20 -7.30 12.96
N GLU A 393 -12.25 -8.11 12.48
CA GLU A 393 -11.85 -9.40 13.04
C GLU A 393 -10.36 -9.28 13.42
N VAL A 394 -10.08 -8.92 14.68
CA VAL A 394 -8.71 -8.72 15.16
C VAL A 394 -8.11 -10.05 15.64
N CYS A 395 -6.89 -10.33 15.18
CA CYS A 395 -6.07 -11.46 15.56
C CYS A 395 -4.73 -10.94 16.10
N VAL A 396 -4.33 -11.38 17.30
CA VAL A 396 -3.03 -11.05 17.89
C VAL A 396 -2.13 -12.26 17.79
N ILE A 397 -0.91 -12.09 17.27
CA ILE A 397 0.14 -13.12 17.26
C ILE A 397 1.40 -12.59 17.94
N SER A 398 2.21 -13.48 18.51
CA SER A 398 3.35 -13.03 19.31
C SER A 398 4.52 -12.56 18.45
N GLY A 399 5.08 -11.39 18.75
CA GLY A 399 6.13 -10.69 17.99
C GLY A 399 5.93 -9.16 17.94
N GLY A 400 6.88 -8.45 17.34
CA GLY A 400 6.86 -7.00 17.17
C GLY A 400 6.27 -6.57 15.82
N HIS A 401 6.79 -5.50 15.24
CA HIS A 401 6.39 -5.03 13.90
C HIS A 401 6.78 -6.04 12.80
N GLU A 402 7.84 -6.80 13.02
CA GLU A 402 8.47 -7.70 12.05
C GLU A 402 7.67 -8.97 11.71
N ILE A 403 6.52 -9.21 12.36
CA ILE A 403 5.74 -10.46 12.20
C ILE A 403 5.35 -10.78 10.75
N ALA A 404 5.14 -9.79 9.89
CA ALA A 404 4.86 -10.02 8.47
C ALA A 404 6.06 -10.64 7.71
N ILE A 405 7.26 -10.44 8.22
CA ILE A 405 8.54 -10.87 7.67
C ILE A 405 8.97 -12.18 8.32
N SER A 406 9.14 -12.18 9.64
CA SER A 406 9.65 -13.31 10.43
C SER A 406 8.66 -14.48 10.51
N LYS A 407 7.35 -14.18 10.50
CA LYS A 407 6.25 -15.13 10.73
C LYS A 407 5.28 -15.23 9.56
N GLY A 408 5.73 -14.96 8.34
CA GLY A 408 4.86 -14.89 7.14
C GLY A 408 3.94 -16.10 6.92
N LYS A 409 4.35 -17.32 7.31
CA LYS A 409 3.49 -18.52 7.30
C LYS A 409 2.32 -18.42 8.29
N GLU A 410 2.59 -18.00 9.52
CA GLU A 410 1.58 -17.85 10.59
C GLU A 410 0.56 -16.77 10.20
N VAL A 411 1.05 -15.64 9.68
CA VAL A 411 0.24 -14.54 9.13
C VAL A 411 -0.66 -15.01 7.98
N ALA A 412 -0.15 -15.82 7.05
CA ALA A 412 -0.93 -16.39 5.96
C ALA A 412 -2.01 -17.38 6.45
N ASP A 413 -1.67 -18.27 7.39
CA ASP A 413 -2.62 -19.22 8.00
C ASP A 413 -3.76 -18.52 8.76
N VAL A 414 -3.46 -17.43 9.47
CA VAL A 414 -4.48 -16.57 10.11
C VAL A 414 -5.37 -15.89 9.06
N ALA A 415 -4.78 -15.25 8.04
CA ALA A 415 -5.53 -14.55 6.99
C ALA A 415 -6.51 -15.48 6.26
N MET A 416 -6.03 -16.64 5.78
CA MET A 416 -6.87 -17.65 5.13
C MET A 416 -8.01 -18.16 6.02
N SER A 417 -7.83 -18.16 7.34
CA SER A 417 -8.84 -18.61 8.31
C SER A 417 -9.98 -17.59 8.44
N SER A 418 -9.68 -16.28 8.52
CA SER A 418 -10.70 -15.21 8.48
C SER A 418 -11.46 -15.19 7.14
N TRP A 419 -10.76 -15.44 6.01
CA TRP A 419 -11.42 -15.49 4.69
C TRP A 419 -12.42 -16.65 4.60
N LYS A 420 -12.11 -17.80 5.20
CA LYS A 420 -13.03 -18.96 5.32
C LYS A 420 -14.18 -18.68 6.29
N SER A 421 -13.92 -18.03 7.43
CA SER A 421 -14.93 -17.58 8.41
C SER A 421 -15.97 -16.68 7.74
N SER A 422 -15.52 -15.67 6.99
CA SER A 422 -16.35 -14.69 6.29
C SER A 422 -17.36 -15.34 5.33
N ARG A 423 -16.91 -16.31 4.52
CA ARG A 423 -17.79 -17.06 3.57
C ARG A 423 -18.94 -17.80 4.25
N HIS A 424 -18.71 -18.38 5.42
CA HIS A 424 -19.72 -19.20 6.09
C HIS A 424 -20.82 -18.34 6.74
N GLY A 425 -20.52 -17.09 7.10
CA GLY A 425 -21.51 -16.14 7.62
C GLY A 425 -22.65 -15.88 6.64
N SER A 426 -22.33 -15.50 5.40
CA SER A 426 -23.31 -15.20 4.33
C SER A 426 -24.20 -16.40 3.95
N SER A 427 -23.77 -17.63 4.25
CA SER A 427 -24.54 -18.86 4.03
C SER A 427 -25.64 -19.11 5.07
N LYS A 428 -25.62 -18.39 6.21
CA LYS A 428 -26.62 -18.50 7.28
C LYS A 428 -27.74 -17.47 7.16
N SER A 429 -27.41 -16.21 6.87
CA SER A 429 -28.41 -15.13 6.68
C SER A 429 -29.40 -15.43 5.55
N SER A 430 -28.92 -16.08 4.48
CA SER A 430 -29.73 -16.57 3.35
C SER A 430 -30.64 -17.76 3.67
N LYS A 431 -30.53 -18.38 4.85
CA LYS A 431 -31.41 -19.46 5.33
C LYS A 431 -32.40 -19.03 6.43
N SER A 432 -32.13 -17.93 7.13
CA SER A 432 -33.05 -17.38 8.15
C SER A 432 -34.27 -16.64 7.56
N SER A 433 -34.24 -16.27 6.28
CA SER A 433 -35.33 -15.54 5.60
C SER A 433 -36.43 -16.41 4.99
N SER A 434 -36.33 -17.75 5.08
CA SER A 434 -37.23 -18.70 4.38
C SER A 434 -37.98 -19.67 5.29
N SER A 435 -38.32 -19.27 6.52
CA SER A 435 -39.08 -20.12 7.47
C SER A 435 -40.03 -19.36 8.41
N SER A 436 -41.10 -18.75 7.88
CA SER A 436 -42.28 -18.39 8.68
C SER A 436 -43.63 -18.60 7.95
N SER A 437 -44.51 -19.38 8.60
CA SER A 437 -45.97 -19.48 8.43
C SER A 437 -46.63 -19.38 7.04
N GLY A 438 -47.26 -20.47 6.59
CA GLY A 438 -48.06 -20.50 5.35
C GLY A 438 -49.06 -21.66 5.21
N SER A 439 -49.62 -22.18 6.32
CA SER A 439 -50.51 -23.34 6.33
C SER A 439 -51.99 -22.95 6.20
N GLY A 440 -52.66 -23.26 5.08
CA GLY A 440 -54.11 -23.09 5.02
C GLY A 440 -54.80 -23.32 3.67
N SER A 441 -55.41 -24.51 3.50
CA SER A 441 -56.44 -24.86 2.49
C SER A 441 -56.05 -24.78 0.99
N GLY A 442 -56.60 -25.70 0.19
CA GLY A 442 -56.42 -25.72 -1.26
C GLY A 442 -57.74 -25.57 -2.01
N THR A 443 -57.77 -24.71 -3.03
CA THR A 443 -58.89 -24.61 -3.98
C THR A 443 -58.40 -24.81 -5.41
N ARG A 444 -58.99 -25.81 -6.08
CA ARG A 444 -58.65 -26.30 -7.42
C ARG A 444 -59.41 -25.51 -8.50
N SER A 445 -58.74 -24.64 -9.27
CA SER A 445 -59.36 -23.96 -10.42
C SER A 445 -58.49 -23.96 -11.69
N LYS A 446 -59.14 -23.68 -12.82
CA LYS A 446 -58.77 -24.15 -14.17
C LYS A 446 -57.72 -23.30 -14.89
N LYS A 447 -56.98 -23.96 -15.80
CA LYS A 447 -56.33 -23.30 -16.96
C LYS A 447 -57.35 -22.43 -17.71
N ILE A 448 -56.98 -21.20 -18.03
CA ILE A 448 -57.44 -20.52 -19.26
C ILE A 448 -56.19 -19.96 -19.96
N ARG A 449 -56.03 -20.29 -21.25
CA ARG A 449 -55.12 -19.57 -22.15
C ARG A 449 -55.89 -18.41 -22.74
N HIS A 450 -55.28 -17.24 -22.90
CA HIS A 450 -55.57 -16.39 -24.04
C HIS A 450 -54.29 -15.74 -24.58
N ARG A 451 -54.28 -15.53 -25.90
CA ARG A 451 -53.29 -14.80 -26.69
C ARG A 451 -53.59 -13.30 -26.60
N ASN A 452 -52.55 -12.47 -26.61
CA ASN A 452 -51.97 -11.98 -27.87
C ASN A 452 -50.44 -11.91 -27.74
#